data_AF-A0AAQ3PHI3-F1
#
_entry.id   AF-A0AAQ3PHI3-F1
#
_cell.length_a   1.000
_cell.length_b   1.000
_cell.length_c   1.000
_cell.angle_alpha   90.00
_cell.angle_beta   90.00
_cell.angle_gamma   90.00
#
_symmetry.space_group_name_H-M   'P 1'
#
loop_
_entity.id
_entity.type
_entity.pdbx_description
1 polymer ?
#
loop_
_entity_poly.entity_id
_entity_poly.type
_entity_poly.pdbx_seq_one_letter_code
_entity_poly.pdbx_strand_id
1 'polypeptide(L)'
;MASPTTTLLLPLPLLLFLLASTTPSSTAAIADHEDDGLTHIHLYVHETYTGPNATAAAVLQSPLGANTSSFGSMGVVDDEIRAGPDRSSALLGRYQGVFFGTSLELGKGYLSAITLLFTAGEYAGSSLAVQGPILGFTAPSSAPSSGGPGNSGSPRGTCCSR
;
A
#
# COMPACT_ATOMS: atom_id res chain seq x y z
N MET A 1 40.84 20.85 -51.38
CA MET A 1 41.85 20.73 -50.32
C MET A 1 41.23 19.89 -49.20
N ALA A 2 41.68 18.65 -49.04
CA ALA A 2 41.10 17.67 -48.12
C ALA A 2 41.81 17.76 -46.75
N SER A 3 41.04 17.76 -45.66
CA SER A 3 41.55 17.75 -44.28
C SER A 3 41.85 16.30 -43.84
N PRO A 4 43.00 16.01 -43.21
CA PRO A 4 43.31 14.67 -42.75
C PRO A 4 42.58 14.34 -41.45
N THR A 5 41.86 13.22 -41.43
CA THR A 5 41.27 12.62 -40.23
C THR A 5 42.36 11.88 -39.46
N THR A 6 42.84 12.46 -38.35
CA THR A 6 43.85 11.83 -37.49
C THR A 6 43.20 10.82 -36.55
N THR A 7 43.27 9.53 -36.89
CA THR A 7 42.83 8.44 -36.02
C THR A 7 43.84 8.25 -34.88
N LEU A 8 43.42 8.57 -33.65
CA LEU A 8 44.24 8.46 -32.44
C LEU A 8 44.29 6.99 -31.98
N LEU A 9 45.32 6.25 -32.40
CA LEU A 9 45.59 4.90 -31.93
C LEU A 9 46.23 4.96 -30.54
N LEU A 10 45.45 4.72 -29.49
CA LEU A 10 45.99 4.54 -28.14
C LEU A 10 46.94 3.33 -28.09
N PRO A 11 48.13 3.45 -27.47
CA PRO A 11 49.11 2.39 -27.47
C PRO A 11 48.60 1.20 -26.65
N LEU A 12 48.64 0.01 -27.26
CA LEU A 12 48.23 -1.29 -26.69
C LEU A 12 48.69 -1.57 -25.23
N PRO A 13 49.88 -1.14 -24.75
CA PRO A 13 50.23 -1.34 -23.33
C PRO A 13 49.33 -0.57 -22.35
N LEU A 14 48.72 0.55 -22.77
CA LEU A 14 47.82 1.34 -21.91
C LEU A 14 46.44 0.68 -21.75
N LEU A 15 45.97 -0.03 -22.78
CA LEU A 15 44.73 -0.81 -22.72
C LEU A 15 44.87 -2.03 -21.79
N LEU A 16 46.03 -2.69 -21.80
CA LEU A 16 46.31 -3.85 -20.93
C LEU A 16 46.42 -3.45 -19.45
N PHE A 17 46.93 -2.25 -19.15
CA PHE A 17 47.03 -1.75 -17.78
C PHE A 17 45.65 -1.45 -17.17
N LEU A 18 44.65 -1.10 -18.00
CA LEU A 18 43.30 -0.78 -17.55
C LEU A 18 42.46 -2.04 -17.24
N LEU A 19 42.76 -3.19 -17.85
CA LEU A 19 42.09 -4.45 -17.55
C LEU A 19 42.58 -5.10 -16.23
N ALA A 20 43.81 -4.81 -15.81
CA ALA A 20 44.44 -5.42 -14.64
C ALA A 20 43.98 -4.84 -13.29
N SER A 21 43.22 -3.73 -13.26
CA SER A 21 42.74 -3.09 -12.03
C SER A 21 41.38 -3.61 -11.54
N THR A 22 40.76 -4.56 -12.24
CA THR A 22 39.51 -5.19 -11.80
C THR A 22 39.82 -6.42 -10.95
N THR A 23 40.05 -6.21 -9.65
CA THR A 23 40.07 -7.32 -8.70
C THR A 23 38.63 -7.60 -8.24
N PRO A 24 38.05 -8.78 -8.51
CA PRO A 24 36.81 -9.17 -7.85
C PRO A 24 37.15 -9.47 -6.39
N SER A 25 36.74 -8.56 -5.50
CA SER A 25 36.75 -8.83 -4.07
C SER A 25 35.74 -9.95 -3.81
N SER A 26 36.24 -11.17 -3.62
CA SER A 26 35.44 -12.32 -3.22
C SER A 26 34.96 -12.07 -1.78
N THR A 27 33.75 -11.55 -1.65
CA THR A 27 32.99 -11.68 -0.40
C THR A 27 32.22 -12.98 -0.50
N ALA A 28 32.47 -13.87 0.45
CA ALA A 28 31.75 -15.12 0.62
C ALA A 28 30.25 -14.82 0.66
N ALA A 29 29.48 -15.53 -0.18
CA ALA A 29 28.03 -15.51 -0.14
C ALA A 29 27.57 -16.15 1.17
N ILE A 30 27.46 -15.32 2.22
CA ILE A 30 26.39 -15.48 3.18
C ILE A 30 25.13 -15.11 2.39
N ALA A 31 24.22 -16.06 2.20
CA ALA A 31 22.89 -15.76 1.71
C ALA A 31 22.17 -14.96 2.81
N ASP A 32 22.49 -13.67 2.90
CA ASP A 32 21.65 -12.70 3.55
C ASP A 32 20.39 -12.59 2.71
N HIS A 33 19.26 -12.86 3.34
CA HIS A 33 17.98 -12.45 2.81
C HIS A 33 18.02 -10.92 2.71
N GLU A 34 18.01 -10.38 1.48
CA GLU A 34 17.89 -8.94 1.24
C GLU A 34 16.55 -8.49 1.85
N ASP A 35 16.58 -7.97 3.08
CA ASP A 35 15.49 -7.20 3.65
C ASP A 35 15.48 -5.84 2.95
N ASP A 36 14.60 -5.67 1.96
CA ASP A 36 14.49 -4.50 1.08
C ASP A 36 14.00 -3.22 1.82
N GLY A 37 14.16 -3.16 3.15
CA GLY A 37 13.69 -2.10 4.03
C GLY A 37 12.16 -2.07 4.19
N LEU A 38 11.48 -3.19 3.95
CA LEU A 38 10.01 -3.26 3.93
C LEU A 38 9.45 -3.72 5.28
N THR A 39 8.73 -2.82 5.95
CA THR A 39 8.00 -3.16 7.18
C THR A 39 6.70 -3.90 6.86
N HIS A 40 6.58 -5.13 7.34
CA HIS A 40 5.36 -5.93 7.25
C HIS A 40 4.50 -5.73 8.50
N ILE A 41 3.33 -5.12 8.36
CA ILE A 41 2.40 -4.89 9.47
C ILE A 41 1.20 -5.81 9.32
N HIS A 42 0.97 -6.65 10.34
CA HIS A 42 -0.23 -7.49 10.44
C HIS A 42 -1.10 -7.03 11.60
N LEU A 43 -2.36 -6.74 11.33
CA LEU A 43 -3.31 -6.15 12.27
C LEU A 43 -4.73 -6.60 11.98
N TYR A 44 -5.63 -6.40 12.95
CA TYR A 44 -7.04 -6.75 12.85
C TYR A 44 -7.89 -5.50 13.03
N VAL A 45 -8.76 -5.21 12.07
CA VAL A 45 -9.72 -4.10 12.15
C VAL A 45 -11.05 -4.65 12.67
N HIS A 46 -11.57 -4.03 13.72
CA HIS A 46 -12.82 -4.45 14.35
C HIS A 46 -13.91 -3.41 14.13
N GLU A 47 -14.75 -3.69 13.14
CA GLU A 47 -15.86 -2.83 12.73
C GLU A 47 -17.15 -3.16 13.46
N THR A 48 -17.97 -2.13 13.73
CA THR A 48 -19.25 -2.22 14.42
C THR A 48 -20.30 -1.41 13.66
N TYR A 49 -21.19 -2.08 12.93
CA TYR A 49 -22.15 -1.41 12.05
C TYR A 49 -23.42 -0.86 12.73
N THR A 50 -23.77 -1.35 13.92
CA THR A 50 -25.07 -1.06 14.54
C THR A 50 -24.96 -0.88 16.05
N GLY A 51 -26.00 -0.27 16.63
CA GLY A 51 -26.09 -0.02 18.06
C GLY A 51 -25.50 1.34 18.49
N PRO A 52 -25.55 1.66 19.79
CA PRO A 52 -25.13 2.97 20.31
C PRO A 52 -23.64 3.24 20.16
N ASN A 53 -22.83 2.20 19.93
CA ASN A 53 -21.38 2.28 19.75
C ASN A 53 -20.96 1.89 18.32
N ALA A 54 -21.80 2.17 17.32
CA ALA A 54 -21.45 1.94 15.93
C ALA A 54 -20.21 2.77 15.56
N THR A 55 -19.26 2.12 14.89
CA THR A 55 -18.00 2.71 14.43
C THR A 55 -17.98 2.94 12.92
N ALA A 56 -18.97 2.42 12.20
CA ALA A 56 -19.18 2.64 10.78
C ALA A 56 -20.58 3.22 10.52
N ALA A 57 -20.68 4.22 9.66
CA ALA A 57 -21.96 4.83 9.31
C ALA A 57 -22.02 5.29 7.85
N ALA A 58 -23.16 5.07 7.20
CA ALA A 58 -23.49 5.72 5.94
C ALA A 58 -23.93 7.17 6.22
N VAL A 59 -23.22 8.12 5.64
CA VAL A 59 -23.46 9.57 5.81
C VAL A 59 -24.31 10.13 4.69
N LEU A 60 -24.03 9.72 3.44
CA LEU A 60 -24.82 10.09 2.27
C LEU A 60 -25.27 8.87 1.50
N GLN A 61 -26.55 8.88 1.11
CA GLN A 61 -27.12 7.90 0.20
C GLN A 61 -26.89 8.35 -1.25
N SER A 62 -26.90 7.41 -2.19
CA SER A 62 -26.75 7.75 -3.61
C SER A 62 -27.89 8.64 -4.10
N PRO A 63 -27.61 9.74 -4.82
CA PRO A 63 -28.64 10.54 -5.48
C PRO A 63 -29.34 9.79 -6.63
N LEU A 64 -28.79 8.67 -7.10
CA LEU A 64 -29.40 7.82 -8.13
C LEU A 64 -30.32 6.74 -7.54
N GLY A 65 -30.40 6.67 -6.20
CA GLY A 65 -31.17 5.70 -5.44
C GLY A 65 -30.26 4.84 -4.55
N ALA A 66 -30.57 4.78 -3.25
CA ALA A 66 -29.80 4.02 -2.27
C ALA A 66 -29.63 2.53 -2.60
N ASN A 67 -30.61 1.95 -3.32
CA ASN A 67 -30.65 0.53 -3.66
C ASN A 67 -30.31 0.26 -5.14
N THR A 68 -29.83 1.27 -5.88
CA THR A 68 -29.57 1.15 -7.32
C THR A 68 -28.11 1.38 -7.65
N SER A 69 -27.46 2.31 -6.94
CA SER A 69 -26.12 2.79 -7.27
C SER A 69 -25.31 3.09 -6.03
N SER A 70 -24.00 2.83 -6.10
CA SER A 70 -23.05 3.36 -5.11
C SER A 70 -22.68 4.82 -5.41
N PHE A 71 -22.93 5.31 -6.63
CA PHE A 71 -22.43 6.61 -7.08
C PHE A 71 -22.91 7.73 -6.16
N GLY A 72 -21.97 8.54 -5.66
CA GLY A 72 -22.26 9.67 -4.78
C GLY A 72 -22.65 9.30 -3.35
N SER A 73 -22.70 8.00 -3.00
CA SER A 73 -22.85 7.59 -1.60
C SER A 73 -21.55 7.86 -0.81
N MET A 74 -21.69 8.04 0.51
CA MET A 74 -20.55 8.29 1.39
C MET A 74 -20.71 7.53 2.71
N GLY A 75 -19.64 6.90 3.17
CA GLY A 75 -19.52 6.31 4.50
C GLY A 75 -18.32 6.83 5.27
N VAL A 76 -18.42 6.77 6.60
CA VAL A 76 -17.34 7.09 7.55
C VAL A 76 -17.06 5.88 8.44
N VAL A 77 -15.81 5.73 8.85
CA VAL A 77 -15.38 4.70 9.81
C VAL A 77 -14.42 5.27 10.84
N ASP A 78 -14.52 4.74 12.06
CA ASP A 78 -13.60 4.94 13.17
C ASP A 78 -13.49 3.63 13.95
N ASP A 79 -12.87 2.62 13.33
CA ASP A 79 -12.81 1.26 13.87
C ASP A 79 -11.59 1.06 14.78
N GLU A 80 -11.62 0.00 15.58
CA GLU A 80 -10.48 -0.38 16.42
C GLU A 80 -9.46 -1.17 15.61
N ILE A 81 -8.17 -0.85 15.75
CA ILE A 81 -7.06 -1.67 15.26
C ILE A 81 -6.51 -2.47 16.43
N ARG A 82 -6.44 -3.80 16.29
CA ARG A 82 -5.99 -4.70 17.35
C ARG A 82 -4.93 -5.69 16.89
N ALA A 83 -4.20 -6.22 17.87
CA ALA A 83 -3.12 -7.18 17.66
C ALA A 83 -3.62 -8.59 17.26
N GLY A 84 -4.86 -8.93 17.60
CA GLY A 84 -5.44 -10.24 17.32
C GLY A 84 -6.91 -10.15 16.90
N PRO A 85 -7.48 -11.27 16.41
CA PRO A 85 -8.88 -11.33 15.99
C PRO A 85 -9.88 -11.30 17.17
N ASP A 86 -9.41 -11.51 18.40
CA ASP A 86 -10.24 -11.41 19.59
C ASP A 86 -10.45 -9.93 19.98
N ARG A 87 -11.68 -9.60 20.35
CA ARG A 87 -12.03 -8.29 20.91
C ARG A 87 -11.40 -8.02 22.28
N SER A 88 -10.79 -8.98 22.95
CA SER A 88 -9.99 -8.71 24.16
C SER A 88 -8.51 -8.48 23.88
N SER A 89 -8.07 -8.65 22.62
CA SER A 89 -6.66 -8.46 22.26
C SER A 89 -6.24 -6.99 22.37
N ALA A 90 -4.91 -6.77 22.44
CA ALA A 90 -4.36 -5.44 22.65
C ALA A 90 -4.85 -4.45 21.59
N LEU A 91 -5.41 -3.33 22.05
CA LEU A 91 -5.76 -2.19 21.20
C LEU A 91 -4.49 -1.47 20.77
N LEU A 92 -4.24 -1.42 19.47
CA LEU A 92 -3.04 -0.83 18.88
C LEU A 92 -3.31 0.59 18.34
N GLY A 93 -4.55 0.90 17.99
CA GLY A 93 -4.87 2.17 17.35
C GLY A 93 -6.28 2.26 16.78
N ARG A 94 -6.47 3.18 15.83
CA ARG A 94 -7.75 3.44 15.15
C ARG A 94 -7.61 3.39 13.63
N TYR A 95 -8.63 2.82 12.98
CA TYR A 95 -8.80 2.81 11.53
C TYR A 95 -9.84 3.87 11.17
N GLN A 96 -9.38 5.04 10.74
CA GLN A 96 -10.23 6.20 10.50
C GLN A 96 -10.27 6.52 9.03
N GLY A 97 -11.46 6.76 8.47
CA GLY A 97 -11.52 7.05 7.05
C GLY A 97 -12.90 7.36 6.51
N VAL A 98 -12.88 7.62 5.21
CA VAL A 98 -14.06 7.89 4.40
C VAL A 98 -14.06 7.02 3.15
N PHE A 99 -15.25 6.63 2.72
CA PHE A 99 -15.48 5.91 1.48
C PHE A 99 -16.47 6.68 0.64
N PHE A 100 -16.11 6.95 -0.62
CA PHE A 100 -16.98 7.59 -1.59
C PHE A 100 -17.32 6.60 -2.68
N GLY A 101 -18.62 6.33 -2.88
CA GLY A 101 -19.04 5.46 -3.96
C GLY A 101 -18.90 6.18 -5.31
N THR A 102 -18.16 5.54 -6.21
CA THR A 102 -17.82 6.07 -7.55
C THR A 102 -18.44 5.24 -8.67
N SER A 103 -18.99 4.06 -8.36
CA SER A 103 -19.63 3.17 -9.32
C SER A 103 -21.11 3.49 -9.54
N LEU A 104 -21.56 3.40 -10.80
CA LEU A 104 -22.99 3.43 -11.12
C LEU A 104 -23.72 2.16 -10.65
N GLU A 105 -23.02 1.04 -10.47
CA GLU A 105 -23.58 -0.19 -9.92
C GLU A 105 -23.54 -0.22 -8.39
N LEU A 106 -24.61 -0.69 -7.76
CA LEU A 106 -24.69 -0.89 -6.31
C LEU A 106 -23.62 -1.88 -5.81
N GLY A 107 -22.97 -1.51 -4.69
CA GLY A 107 -22.06 -2.40 -3.95
C GLY A 107 -20.66 -2.51 -4.53
N LYS A 108 -20.35 -1.78 -5.60
CA LYS A 108 -19.05 -1.78 -6.27
C LYS A 108 -18.42 -0.39 -6.26
N GLY A 109 -17.11 -0.36 -6.50
CA GLY A 109 -16.34 0.84 -6.81
C GLY A 109 -16.51 1.98 -5.79
N TYR A 110 -15.62 1.98 -4.81
CA TYR A 110 -15.47 3.06 -3.85
C TYR A 110 -14.06 3.64 -3.97
N LEU A 111 -13.91 4.93 -3.71
CA LEU A 111 -12.62 5.54 -3.43
C LEU A 111 -12.50 5.73 -1.93
N SER A 112 -11.41 5.25 -1.35
CA SER A 112 -11.13 5.34 0.08
C SER A 112 -10.02 6.32 0.38
N ALA A 113 -10.14 7.02 1.50
CA ALA A 113 -9.07 7.74 2.16
C ALA A 113 -9.08 7.34 3.63
N ILE A 114 -8.05 6.59 4.04
CA ILE A 114 -7.96 5.90 5.32
C ILE A 114 -6.67 6.35 6.01
N THR A 115 -6.71 6.49 7.33
CA THR A 115 -5.55 6.69 8.19
C THR A 115 -5.57 5.63 9.29
N LEU A 116 -4.49 4.87 9.38
CA LEU A 116 -4.21 4.03 10.54
C LEU A 116 -3.47 4.89 11.56
N LEU A 117 -4.12 5.17 12.68
CA LEU A 117 -3.54 5.94 13.77
C LEU A 117 -3.08 4.98 14.87
N PHE A 118 -1.78 4.83 15.06
CA PHE A 118 -1.22 3.94 16.08
C PHE A 118 -1.05 4.68 17.40
N THR A 119 -1.63 4.15 18.46
CA THR A 119 -1.58 4.74 19.82
C THR A 119 -0.87 3.85 20.82
N ALA A 120 -0.54 2.61 20.44
CA ALA A 120 0.19 1.65 21.26
C ALA A 120 1.05 0.72 20.37
N GLY A 121 1.90 -0.09 21.02
CA GLY A 121 2.84 -0.97 20.33
C GLY A 121 4.07 -0.24 19.79
N GLU A 122 4.79 -0.89 18.88
CA GLU A 122 6.05 -0.39 18.30
C GLU A 122 5.88 0.94 17.54
N TYR A 123 4.71 1.14 16.91
CA TYR A 123 4.43 2.31 16.08
C TYR A 123 3.63 3.40 16.80
N ALA A 124 3.52 3.33 18.14
CA ALA A 124 2.75 4.31 18.91
C ALA A 124 3.18 5.76 18.60
N GLY A 125 2.22 6.61 18.26
CA GLY A 125 2.45 8.02 17.86
C GLY A 125 2.61 8.22 16.34
N SER A 126 2.82 7.16 15.57
CA SER A 126 2.91 7.21 14.11
C SER A 126 1.55 7.00 13.42
N SER A 127 1.50 7.30 12.12
CA SER A 127 0.31 7.08 11.29
C SER A 127 0.65 6.59 9.88
N LEU A 128 -0.25 5.78 9.30
CA LEU A 128 -0.17 5.34 7.90
C LEU A 128 -1.41 5.83 7.14
N ALA A 129 -1.21 6.73 6.19
CA ALA A 129 -2.27 7.17 5.29
C ALA A 129 -2.35 6.23 4.09
N VAL A 130 -3.53 5.68 3.81
CA VAL A 130 -3.79 4.77 2.69
C VAL A 130 -4.91 5.36 1.83
N GLN A 131 -4.64 5.54 0.53
CA GLN A 131 -5.64 6.03 -0.41
C GLN A 131 -5.70 5.10 -1.63
N GLY A 132 -6.91 4.79 -2.06
CA GLY A 132 -7.11 4.04 -3.29
C GLY A 132 -8.51 3.46 -3.48
N PRO A 133 -8.72 2.82 -4.63
CA PRO A 133 -10.00 2.22 -4.96
C PRO A 133 -10.26 0.93 -4.16
N ILE A 134 -11.51 0.73 -3.77
CA ILE A 134 -12.04 -0.52 -3.23
C ILE A 134 -13.10 -1.00 -4.22
N LEU A 135 -12.82 -2.14 -4.86
CA LEU A 135 -13.63 -2.61 -5.99
C LEU A 135 -14.98 -3.21 -5.56
N GLY A 136 -15.13 -3.55 -4.28
CA GLY A 136 -16.40 -3.96 -3.65
C GLY A 136 -16.17 -4.41 -2.21
N PHE A 137 -17.25 -4.49 -1.42
CA PHE A 137 -17.23 -4.95 -0.02
C PHE A 137 -17.62 -6.43 0.14
N THR A 138 -17.52 -7.24 -0.90
CA THR A 138 -17.85 -8.69 -0.83
C THR A 138 -16.88 -9.40 0.13
N ALA A 139 -17.39 -10.04 1.19
CA ALA A 139 -16.62 -10.78 2.19
C ALA A 139 -15.98 -12.08 1.64
N PRO A 140 -14.96 -12.64 2.33
CA PRO A 140 -13.66 -12.05 2.66
C PRO A 140 -12.71 -12.12 1.43
N SER A 141 -11.83 -11.15 1.27
CA SER A 141 -10.71 -11.27 0.32
C SER A 141 -9.64 -12.21 0.87
N SER A 142 -9.94 -13.51 0.88
CA SER A 142 -8.94 -14.57 0.88
C SER A 142 -8.92 -15.18 -0.53
N ALA A 143 -8.29 -14.51 -1.49
CA ALA A 143 -7.85 -15.16 -2.71
C ALA A 143 -6.62 -14.45 -3.27
N PRO A 144 -5.57 -15.21 -3.62
CA PRO A 144 -4.25 -14.71 -3.94
C PRO A 144 -4.25 -14.03 -5.31
N SER A 145 -3.16 -13.33 -5.62
CA SER A 145 -2.81 -12.92 -6.97
C SER A 145 -2.98 -14.07 -7.96
N SER A 146 -4.08 -14.10 -8.71
CA SER A 146 -4.25 -14.98 -9.86
C SER A 146 -4.50 -14.10 -11.08
N GLY A 147 -3.54 -14.15 -12.00
CA GLY A 147 -3.38 -13.21 -13.09
C GLY A 147 -4.46 -13.23 -14.18
N GLY A 148 -4.61 -12.05 -14.78
CA GLY A 148 -5.31 -11.69 -16.00
C GLY A 148 -5.09 -10.18 -16.22
N PRO A 149 -4.76 -9.69 -17.44
CA PRO A 149 -4.02 -8.45 -17.60
C PRO A 149 -4.91 -7.23 -17.37
N GLY A 150 -4.72 -6.62 -16.21
CA GLY A 150 -5.33 -5.35 -15.83
C GLY A 150 -4.64 -4.88 -14.57
N ASN A 151 -3.54 -4.15 -14.74
CA ASN A 151 -2.68 -3.57 -13.70
C ASN A 151 -3.50 -3.03 -12.51
N SER A 152 -3.69 -3.86 -11.49
CA SER A 152 -4.45 -3.54 -10.29
C SER A 152 -3.62 -2.59 -9.44
N GLY A 153 -4.00 -1.32 -9.43
CA GLY A 153 -3.41 -0.33 -8.54
C GLY A 153 -3.72 -0.69 -7.09
N SER A 154 -2.80 -1.40 -6.42
CA SER A 154 -2.83 -1.53 -4.98
C SER A 154 -2.86 -0.13 -4.36
N PRO A 155 -3.71 0.12 -3.36
CA PRO A 155 -3.68 1.38 -2.62
C PRO A 155 -2.25 1.56 -2.07
N ARG A 156 -1.62 2.68 -2.42
CA ARG A 156 -0.29 3.02 -1.91
C ARG A 156 -0.49 3.84 -0.65
N GLY A 157 0.18 3.42 0.41
CA GLY A 157 0.21 4.17 1.66
C GLY A 157 1.44 5.05 1.76
N THR A 158 1.30 6.21 2.38
CA THR A 158 2.44 7.03 2.81
C THR A 158 2.50 6.97 4.33
N CYS A 159 3.62 6.51 4.88
CA CYS A 159 3.85 6.51 6.32
C CYS A 159 4.30 7.90 6.77
N CYS A 160 3.60 8.48 7.74
CA CYS A 160 4.03 9.67 8.46
C CYS A 160 4.39 9.25 9.88
N SER A 161 5.68 9.00 10.11
CA SER A 161 6.23 8.80 11.46
C SER A 161 6.40 10.16 12.13
N ARG A 162 6.02 10.25 13.40
CA ARG A 162 6.46 11.32 14.31
C ARG A 162 7.00 10.71 15.59
#